data_AF-A0A291G7F1-F1
#
_entry.id   AF-A0A291G7F1-F1
#
_cell.length_a   1.000
_cell.length_b   1.000
_cell.length_c   1.000
_cell.angle_alpha   90.00
_cell.angle_beta   90.00
_cell.angle_gamma   90.00
#
_symmetry.space_group_name_H-M   'P 1'
#
loop_
_entity.id
_entity.type
_entity.pdbx_description
1 polymer ?
#
loop_
_entity_poly.entity_id
_entity_poly.type
_entity_poly.pdbx_seq_one_letter_code
_entity_poly.pdbx_strand_id
1 'polypeptide(L)'
;MNRHTLFGGAYALAFFAFLFGPLVIMATTAFNSSRFPRVAPWECFTTGWFGELFGNARLMEGLMNSVIIGVGVVALAVPIGLAGALALSELPAKLRSMLYTVLILPILIPGVVLGISTIVLWGQITRGTGAGFLYNGYFLTIVGQITFVSAYAMLVFIARLQRFDATQTEAALDLGATPGQAFRKILLPFMAPAIGSAAFITLLASFENYNTTVFTVLSESTFTTALASKVRHGTDPSLSALAVIIITITLVGALTNEAFQRRKEAESGGRASRSPLYANPVTRALTHPGIVFAILVTVIGGISYAGSQYDSSVCEAAVLQEKLDRQEELRAEQRARIEAQEAEQGVTVPKPDSAFGGAFGGVGTPAAPAAPKPESPSAFGGAFGGITAPEVDE
;
A
#
# COMPACT_ATOMS: atom_id res chain seq x y z
N MET A 1 -32.92 4.80 29.73
CA MET A 1 -31.89 5.28 28.79
C MET A 1 -32.58 6.22 27.80
N ASN A 2 -32.04 7.41 27.54
CA ASN A 2 -32.75 8.42 26.75
C ASN A 2 -32.77 8.04 25.26
N ARG A 3 -33.85 8.37 24.53
CA ARG A 3 -33.98 8.00 23.11
C ARG A 3 -32.84 8.56 22.23
N HIS A 4 -32.33 9.74 22.58
CA HIS A 4 -31.16 10.36 21.95
C HIS A 4 -29.85 9.60 22.25
N THR A 5 -29.65 9.10 23.49
CA THR A 5 -28.48 8.28 23.82
C THR A 5 -28.53 6.90 23.15
N LEU A 6 -29.72 6.32 22.96
CA LEU A 6 -29.89 5.09 22.19
C LEU A 6 -29.58 5.32 20.70
N PHE A 7 -30.12 6.38 20.10
CA PHE A 7 -29.88 6.70 18.68
C PHE A 7 -28.40 7.04 18.42
N GLY A 8 -27.78 7.86 19.27
CA GLY A 8 -26.35 8.19 19.18
C GLY A 8 -25.45 6.97 19.36
N GLY A 9 -25.77 6.07 20.30
CA GLY A 9 -25.05 4.82 20.50
C GLY A 9 -25.19 3.86 19.31
N ALA A 10 -26.39 3.72 18.74
CA ALA A 10 -26.64 2.91 17.56
C ALA A 10 -25.93 3.46 16.31
N TYR A 11 -25.94 4.79 16.12
CA TYR A 11 -25.20 5.45 15.05
C TYR A 11 -23.68 5.25 15.20
N ALA A 12 -23.12 5.45 16.39
CA ALA A 12 -21.70 5.24 16.65
C ALA A 12 -21.29 3.78 16.44
N LEU A 13 -22.10 2.82 16.89
CA LEU A 13 -21.88 1.39 16.65
C LEU A 13 -21.89 1.06 15.15
N ALA A 14 -22.88 1.54 14.40
CA ALA A 14 -22.97 1.32 12.96
C ALA A 14 -21.79 1.97 12.20
N PHE A 15 -21.39 3.18 12.59
CA PHE A 15 -20.25 3.89 12.01
C PHE A 15 -18.92 3.14 12.24
N PHE A 16 -18.65 2.70 13.47
CA PHE A 16 -17.44 1.93 13.77
C PHE A 16 -17.48 0.51 13.20
N ALA A 17 -18.65 -0.14 13.14
CA ALA A 17 -18.79 -1.45 12.48
C ALA A 17 -18.55 -1.35 10.96
N PHE A 18 -19.00 -0.27 10.31
CA PHE A 18 -18.71 0.00 8.90
C PHE A 18 -17.21 0.28 8.67
N LEU A 19 -16.60 1.11 9.50
CA LEU A 19 -15.19 1.53 9.36
C LEU A 19 -14.20 0.39 9.67
N PHE A 20 -14.44 -0.37 10.74
CA PHE A 20 -13.54 -1.45 11.16
C PHE A 20 -13.92 -2.84 10.62
N GLY A 21 -15.17 -3.06 10.18
CA GLY A 21 -15.64 -4.36 9.68
C GLY A 21 -14.76 -4.98 8.59
N PRO A 22 -14.41 -4.26 7.51
CA PRO A 22 -13.49 -4.75 6.48
C PRO A 22 -12.08 -5.05 7.02
N LEU A 23 -11.60 -4.28 8.00
CA LEU A 23 -10.30 -4.51 8.63
C LEU A 23 -10.30 -5.75 9.53
N VAL A 24 -11.41 -6.02 10.23
CA VAL A 24 -11.62 -7.27 11.00
C VAL A 24 -11.71 -8.47 10.06
N ILE A 25 -12.45 -8.36 8.95
CA ILE A 25 -12.52 -9.41 7.92
C ILE A 25 -11.10 -9.73 7.43
N MET A 26 -10.34 -8.73 6.98
CA MET A 26 -8.96 -8.92 6.52
C MET A 26 -8.05 -9.47 7.63
N ALA A 27 -8.23 -9.06 8.89
CA ALA A 27 -7.48 -9.62 10.00
C ALA A 27 -7.80 -11.11 10.26
N THR A 28 -9.04 -11.56 10.03
CA THR A 28 -9.40 -12.98 10.14
C THR A 28 -8.95 -13.81 8.93
N THR A 29 -9.05 -13.29 7.70
CA THR A 29 -8.65 -14.02 6.49
C THR A 29 -7.13 -14.20 6.38
N ALA A 30 -6.34 -13.33 7.03
CA ALA A 30 -4.88 -13.46 7.13
C ALA A 30 -4.41 -14.80 7.75
N PHE A 31 -5.28 -15.44 8.54
CA PHE A 31 -4.97 -16.68 9.26
C PHE A 31 -5.77 -17.89 8.75
N ASN A 32 -6.55 -17.76 7.67
CA ASN A 32 -7.29 -18.88 7.05
C ASN A 32 -6.50 -19.42 5.85
N SER A 33 -6.31 -20.74 5.75
CA SER A 33 -5.57 -21.37 4.64
C SER A 33 -6.29 -21.34 3.28
N SER A 34 -7.54 -20.85 3.23
CA SER A 34 -8.29 -20.73 2.00
C SER A 34 -7.60 -19.83 0.97
N ARG A 35 -7.38 -20.34 -0.25
CA ARG A 35 -6.71 -19.62 -1.36
C ARG A 35 -7.39 -18.33 -1.79
N PHE A 36 -8.62 -18.07 -1.35
CA PHE A 36 -9.35 -16.82 -1.56
C PHE A 36 -9.72 -16.22 -0.19
N PRO A 37 -9.57 -14.89 0.04
CA PRO A 37 -9.99 -14.22 1.27
C PRO A 37 -11.48 -14.41 1.58
N ARG A 38 -11.79 -15.40 2.43
CA ARG A 38 -13.14 -15.68 2.93
C ARG A 38 -13.12 -16.07 4.41
N VAL A 39 -14.12 -15.59 5.14
CA VAL A 39 -14.28 -15.86 6.59
C VAL A 39 -15.03 -17.18 6.83
N ALA A 40 -15.90 -17.58 5.90
CA ALA A 40 -16.68 -18.81 5.97
C ALA A 40 -16.72 -19.53 4.60
N PRO A 41 -16.68 -20.88 4.57
CA PRO A 41 -16.26 -21.75 5.67
C PRO A 41 -14.80 -21.47 6.07
N TRP A 42 -14.49 -21.75 7.33
CA TRP A 42 -13.10 -21.80 7.82
C TRP A 42 -12.46 -23.09 7.33
N GLU A 43 -11.19 -23.04 6.93
CA GLU A 43 -10.44 -24.22 6.50
C GLU A 43 -9.44 -24.61 7.60
N CYS A 44 -8.20 -24.11 7.53
CA CYS A 44 -7.18 -24.32 8.56
C CYS A 44 -6.66 -22.98 9.08
N PHE A 45 -6.17 -22.98 10.32
CA PHE A 45 -5.28 -21.89 10.76
C PHE A 45 -3.95 -21.98 10.00
N THR A 46 -3.39 -20.86 9.56
CA THR A 46 -2.06 -20.81 8.93
C THR A 46 -1.39 -19.47 9.17
N THR A 47 -0.06 -19.44 9.08
CA THR A 47 0.73 -18.21 8.94
C THR A 47 1.54 -18.16 7.63
N GLY A 48 1.32 -19.11 6.71
CA GLY A 48 2.07 -19.21 5.45
C GLY A 48 2.00 -17.93 4.59
N TRP A 49 0.85 -17.25 4.59
CA TRP A 49 0.62 -15.99 3.87
C TRP A 49 1.57 -14.85 4.26
N PHE A 50 2.11 -14.84 5.48
CA PHE A 50 3.13 -13.88 5.89
C PHE A 50 4.47 -14.19 5.19
N GLY A 51 4.83 -15.47 5.09
CA GLY A 51 6.02 -15.92 4.34
C GLY A 51 5.91 -15.61 2.84
N GLU A 52 4.76 -15.88 2.22
CA GLU A 52 4.52 -15.59 0.79
C GLU A 52 4.55 -14.07 0.50
N LEU A 53 4.09 -13.24 1.45
CA LEU A 53 4.21 -11.78 1.34
C LEU A 53 5.68 -11.32 1.32
N PHE A 54 6.52 -11.84 2.23
CA PHE A 54 7.95 -11.47 2.28
C PHE A 54 8.78 -12.10 1.15
N GLY A 55 8.39 -13.27 0.65
CA GLY A 55 9.01 -13.92 -0.52
C GLY A 55 8.68 -13.27 -1.87
N ASN A 56 7.73 -12.33 -1.92
CA ASN A 56 7.36 -11.64 -3.15
C ASN A 56 8.37 -10.54 -3.50
N ALA A 57 9.38 -10.88 -4.30
CA ALA A 57 10.45 -9.96 -4.71
C ALA A 57 9.93 -8.60 -5.21
N ARG A 58 8.90 -8.59 -6.08
CA ARG A 58 8.31 -7.36 -6.65
C ARG A 58 7.66 -6.44 -5.60
N LEU A 59 7.07 -7.00 -4.53
CA LEU A 59 6.57 -6.20 -3.41
C LEU A 59 7.72 -5.65 -2.54
N MET A 60 8.83 -6.38 -2.40
CA MET A 60 9.99 -5.97 -1.61
C MET A 60 10.83 -4.90 -2.33
N GLU A 61 11.07 -5.09 -3.63
CA GLU A 61 11.61 -4.06 -4.54
C GLU A 61 10.70 -2.82 -4.53
N GLY A 62 9.38 -3.03 -4.69
CA GLY A 62 8.40 -1.95 -4.61
C GLY A 62 8.44 -1.17 -3.30
N LEU A 63 8.65 -1.86 -2.17
CA LEU A 63 8.82 -1.24 -0.86
C LEU A 63 10.08 -0.36 -0.79
N MET A 64 11.22 -0.87 -1.26
CA MET A 64 12.47 -0.11 -1.32
C MET A 64 12.35 1.11 -2.24
N ASN A 65 11.75 0.93 -3.42
CA ASN A 65 11.51 1.99 -4.39
C ASN A 65 10.58 3.08 -3.83
N SER A 66 9.52 2.69 -3.10
CA SER A 66 8.66 3.61 -2.35
C SER A 66 9.42 4.42 -1.29
N VAL A 67 10.40 3.84 -0.60
CA VAL A 67 11.24 4.57 0.37
C VAL A 67 12.17 5.56 -0.34
N ILE A 68 12.83 5.15 -1.42
CA ILE A 68 13.71 6.02 -2.21
C ILE A 68 12.95 7.22 -2.79
N ILE A 69 11.79 6.96 -3.42
CA ILE A 69 10.91 8.00 -3.97
C ILE A 69 10.38 8.89 -2.84
N GLY A 70 9.91 8.31 -1.74
CA GLY A 70 9.41 9.05 -0.58
C GLY A 70 10.43 10.01 0.02
N VAL A 71 11.68 9.57 0.20
CA VAL A 71 12.79 10.44 0.66
C VAL A 71 13.09 11.54 -0.35
N GLY A 72 13.11 11.24 -1.66
CA GLY A 72 13.30 12.23 -2.72
C GLY A 72 12.19 13.30 -2.76
N VAL A 73 10.93 12.89 -2.57
CA VAL A 73 9.77 13.80 -2.47
C VAL A 73 9.85 14.64 -1.19
N VAL A 74 10.18 14.05 -0.03
CA VAL A 74 10.40 14.81 1.23
C VAL A 74 11.50 15.87 1.07
N ALA A 75 12.65 15.49 0.50
CA ALA A 75 13.82 16.36 0.36
C ALA A 75 13.56 17.61 -0.50
N LEU A 76 12.57 17.57 -1.39
CA LEU A 76 12.24 18.66 -2.32
C LEU A 76 10.91 19.35 -2.00
N ALA A 77 9.84 18.58 -1.74
CA ALA A 77 8.51 19.13 -1.46
C ALA A 77 8.44 19.89 -0.12
N VAL A 78 9.22 19.50 0.90
CA VAL A 78 9.22 20.20 2.19
C VAL A 78 9.91 21.57 2.10
N PRO A 79 11.12 21.72 1.50
CA PRO A 79 11.69 23.05 1.24
C PRO A 79 10.83 23.92 0.32
N ILE A 80 10.24 23.36 -0.75
CA ILE A 80 9.36 24.10 -1.65
C ILE A 80 8.10 24.58 -0.92
N GLY A 81 7.47 23.72 -0.12
CA GLY A 81 6.30 24.07 0.68
C GLY A 81 6.60 25.14 1.74
N LEU A 82 7.78 25.07 2.38
CA LEU A 82 8.24 26.09 3.32
C LEU A 82 8.48 27.44 2.63
N ALA A 83 9.17 27.43 1.48
CA ALA A 83 9.40 28.64 0.69
C ALA A 83 8.09 29.27 0.19
N GLY A 84 7.12 28.45 -0.25
CA GLY A 84 5.79 28.91 -0.63
C GLY A 84 5.02 29.54 0.54
N ALA A 85 5.06 28.91 1.72
CA ALA A 85 4.39 29.43 2.91
C ALA A 85 4.97 30.77 3.38
N LEU A 86 6.30 30.91 3.35
CA LEU A 86 7.01 32.15 3.67
C LEU A 86 6.79 33.25 2.62
N ALA A 87 6.79 32.91 1.33
CA ALA A 87 6.42 33.88 0.30
C ALA A 87 4.99 34.40 0.50
N LEU A 88 4.06 33.53 0.90
CA LEU A 88 2.67 33.91 1.17
C LEU A 88 2.48 34.74 2.45
N SER A 89 3.34 34.66 3.47
CA SER A 89 3.24 35.50 4.67
C SER A 89 3.57 36.97 4.38
N GLU A 90 4.53 37.23 3.50
CA GLU A 90 4.97 38.59 3.14
C GLU A 90 4.03 39.28 2.12
N LEU A 91 3.29 38.51 1.32
CA LEU A 91 2.49 39.06 0.22
C LEU A 91 1.24 39.83 0.68
N PRO A 92 0.88 40.97 0.03
CA PRO A 92 -0.33 41.72 0.37
C PRO A 92 -1.60 40.91 0.04
N ALA A 93 -2.66 41.09 0.84
CA ALA A 93 -3.83 40.20 0.89
C ALA A 93 -4.45 39.82 -0.47
N LYS A 94 -4.57 40.77 -1.42
CA LYS A 94 -5.09 40.51 -2.77
C LYS A 94 -4.24 39.50 -3.55
N LEU A 95 -2.92 39.72 -3.57
CA LEU A 95 -1.97 38.86 -4.29
C LEU A 95 -1.73 37.52 -3.55
N ARG A 96 -1.74 37.56 -2.20
CA ARG A 96 -1.74 36.37 -1.34
C ARG A 96 -2.90 35.42 -1.68
N SER A 97 -4.12 35.94 -1.82
CA SER A 97 -5.30 35.12 -2.17
C SER A 97 -5.21 34.50 -3.56
N MET A 98 -4.66 35.22 -4.54
CA MET A 98 -4.45 34.70 -5.89
C MET A 98 -3.42 33.58 -5.91
N LEU A 99 -2.23 33.82 -5.33
CA LEU A 99 -1.14 32.83 -5.34
C LEU A 99 -1.42 31.62 -4.44
N TYR A 100 -2.12 31.78 -3.31
CA TYR A 100 -2.66 30.67 -2.50
C TYR A 100 -3.55 29.74 -3.33
N THR A 101 -4.47 30.31 -4.13
CA THR A 101 -5.34 29.54 -5.03
C THR A 101 -4.53 28.77 -6.08
N VAL A 102 -3.54 29.41 -6.72
CA VAL A 102 -2.68 28.76 -7.73
C VAL A 102 -1.82 27.64 -7.14
N LEU A 103 -1.24 27.84 -5.95
CA LEU A 103 -0.36 26.87 -5.29
C LEU A 103 -1.12 25.65 -4.74
N ILE A 104 -2.41 25.78 -4.45
CA ILE A 104 -3.26 24.67 -3.95
C ILE A 104 -4.01 23.96 -5.08
N LEU A 105 -4.19 24.60 -6.25
CA LEU A 105 -4.84 24.02 -7.42
C LEU A 105 -4.36 22.58 -7.77
N PRO A 106 -3.07 22.20 -7.68
CA PRO A 106 -2.64 20.83 -7.94
C PRO A 106 -3.27 19.75 -7.06
N ILE A 107 -3.72 20.08 -5.83
CA ILE A 107 -4.43 19.14 -4.95
C ILE A 107 -5.81 18.78 -5.52
N LEU A 108 -6.41 19.67 -6.31
CA LEU A 108 -7.71 19.48 -6.94
C LEU A 108 -7.62 18.74 -8.29
N ILE A 109 -6.42 18.58 -8.85
CA ILE A 109 -6.20 17.90 -10.13
C ILE A 109 -6.12 16.38 -9.88
N PRO A 110 -6.90 15.54 -10.59
CA PRO A 110 -6.81 14.09 -10.45
C PRO A 110 -5.38 13.59 -10.72
N GLY A 111 -4.85 12.72 -9.85
CA GLY A 111 -3.45 12.23 -9.96
C GLY A 111 -3.12 11.58 -11.30
N VAL A 112 -4.12 10.98 -11.97
CA VAL A 112 -4.04 10.48 -13.36
C VAL A 112 -3.57 11.57 -14.33
N VAL A 113 -4.17 12.76 -14.25
CA VAL A 113 -3.84 13.90 -15.11
C VAL A 113 -2.44 14.40 -14.80
N LEU A 114 -2.09 14.55 -13.51
CA LEU A 114 -0.74 14.93 -13.09
C LEU A 114 0.31 13.93 -13.61
N GLY A 115 0.05 12.63 -13.52
CA GLY A 115 0.97 11.58 -13.99
C GLY A 115 1.19 11.63 -15.50
N ILE A 116 0.11 11.66 -16.28
CA ILE A 116 0.17 11.74 -17.74
C ILE A 116 0.84 13.05 -18.20
N SER A 117 0.45 14.20 -17.64
CA SER A 117 1.06 15.49 -17.95
C SER A 117 2.56 15.54 -17.61
N THR A 118 2.97 14.91 -16.51
CA THR A 118 4.39 14.81 -16.11
C THR A 118 5.20 14.06 -17.17
N ILE A 119 4.72 12.90 -17.63
CA ILE A 119 5.42 12.08 -18.64
C ILE A 119 5.48 12.82 -19.98
N VAL A 120 4.40 13.46 -20.41
CA VAL A 120 4.35 14.22 -21.67
C VAL A 120 5.32 15.41 -21.63
N LEU A 121 5.31 16.19 -20.55
CA LEU A 121 6.17 17.36 -20.37
C LEU A 121 7.65 16.97 -20.32
N TRP A 122 8.03 16.06 -19.42
CA TRP A 122 9.43 15.66 -19.28
C TRP A 122 9.93 14.82 -20.46
N GLY A 123 9.06 14.09 -21.15
CA GLY A 123 9.37 13.44 -22.42
C GLY A 123 9.67 14.44 -23.54
N GLN A 124 8.94 15.56 -23.62
CA GLN A 124 9.24 16.65 -24.54
C GLN A 124 10.57 17.34 -24.18
N ILE A 125 10.78 17.69 -22.91
CA ILE A 125 12.03 18.31 -22.42
C ILE A 125 13.23 17.40 -22.69
N THR A 126 13.12 16.10 -22.41
CA THR A 126 14.20 15.12 -22.65
C THR A 126 14.58 15.05 -24.12
N ARG A 127 13.59 15.01 -25.04
CA ARG A 127 13.86 15.03 -26.49
C ARG A 127 14.47 16.34 -26.97
N GLY A 128 14.08 17.48 -26.39
CA GLY A 128 14.62 18.79 -26.75
C GLY A 128 16.02 19.09 -26.19
N THR A 129 16.42 18.41 -25.10
CA THR A 129 17.71 18.63 -24.41
C THR A 129 18.72 17.50 -24.56
N GLY A 130 18.30 16.32 -25.02
CA GLY A 130 19.11 15.09 -25.03
C GLY A 130 19.36 14.49 -23.64
N ALA A 131 18.86 15.11 -22.57
CA ALA A 131 19.17 14.75 -21.18
C ALA A 131 18.37 13.54 -20.70
N GLY A 132 18.70 12.34 -21.21
CA GLY A 132 17.96 11.08 -20.99
C GLY A 132 17.65 10.72 -19.52
N PHE A 133 18.45 11.19 -18.56
CA PHE A 133 18.19 10.98 -17.13
C PHE A 133 16.90 11.65 -16.62
N LEU A 134 16.37 12.64 -17.33
CA LEU A 134 15.09 13.31 -17.03
C LEU A 134 13.86 12.45 -17.40
N TYR A 135 14.05 11.29 -18.05
CA TYR A 135 12.99 10.34 -18.40
C TYR A 135 13.14 9.00 -17.68
N ASN A 136 13.51 9.06 -16.39
CA ASN A 136 13.65 7.92 -15.50
C ASN A 136 12.43 7.82 -14.54
N GLY A 137 11.93 6.62 -14.26
CA GLY A 137 10.73 6.40 -13.44
C GLY A 137 10.80 6.96 -12.01
N TYR A 138 11.99 6.95 -11.38
CA TYR A 138 12.22 7.59 -10.08
C TYR A 138 12.08 9.11 -10.21
N PHE A 139 12.77 9.73 -11.17
CA PHE A 139 12.73 11.17 -11.40
C PHE A 139 11.31 11.65 -11.73
N LEU A 140 10.65 11.01 -12.70
CA LEU A 140 9.29 11.33 -13.13
C LEU A 140 8.28 11.20 -11.98
N THR A 141 8.41 10.18 -11.13
CA THR A 141 7.52 10.03 -9.96
C THR A 141 7.79 11.09 -8.91
N ILE A 142 9.07 11.40 -8.63
CA ILE A 142 9.44 12.44 -7.65
C ILE A 142 8.88 13.81 -8.09
N VAL A 143 9.14 14.25 -9.33
CA VAL A 143 8.66 15.57 -9.80
C VAL A 143 7.14 15.63 -9.96
N GLY A 144 6.51 14.55 -10.43
CA GLY A 144 5.05 14.46 -10.55
C GLY A 144 4.34 14.51 -9.19
N GLN A 145 4.94 13.94 -8.14
CA GLN A 145 4.40 14.03 -6.78
C GLN A 145 4.68 15.38 -6.11
N ILE A 146 5.88 15.95 -6.24
CA ILE A 146 6.22 17.27 -5.66
C ILE A 146 5.20 18.35 -6.05
N THR A 147 4.67 18.29 -7.27
CA THR A 147 3.70 19.24 -7.83
C THR A 147 2.45 19.43 -6.94
N PHE A 148 1.99 18.40 -6.22
CA PHE A 148 0.86 18.53 -5.27
C PHE A 148 1.27 18.31 -3.80
N VAL A 149 2.27 17.46 -3.51
CA VAL A 149 2.67 17.16 -2.13
C VAL A 149 3.36 18.37 -1.48
N SER A 150 4.01 19.25 -2.25
CA SER A 150 4.56 20.52 -1.73
C SER A 150 3.48 21.46 -1.22
N ALA A 151 2.27 21.42 -1.77
CA ALA A 151 1.13 22.20 -1.28
C ALA A 151 0.59 21.66 0.05
N TYR A 152 0.65 20.34 0.30
CA TYR A 152 0.37 19.78 1.63
C TYR A 152 1.39 20.26 2.68
N ALA A 153 2.69 20.24 2.35
CA ALA A 153 3.72 20.80 3.23
C ALA A 153 3.50 22.31 3.48
N MET A 154 3.18 23.08 2.44
CA MET A 154 2.86 24.51 2.55
C MET A 154 1.70 24.78 3.51
N LEU A 155 0.61 23.99 3.45
CA LEU A 155 -0.54 24.15 4.35
C LEU A 155 -0.17 23.92 5.83
N VAL A 156 0.67 22.91 6.13
CA VAL A 156 1.22 22.68 7.48
C VAL A 156 2.04 23.88 7.96
N PHE A 157 2.85 24.48 7.07
CA PHE A 157 3.66 25.64 7.40
C PHE A 157 2.85 26.93 7.57
N ILE A 158 1.82 27.18 6.75
CA ILE A 158 0.91 28.32 6.92
C ILE A 158 0.21 28.23 8.29
N ALA A 159 -0.30 27.06 8.67
CA ALA A 159 -0.94 26.84 9.98
C ALA A 159 0.02 27.02 11.16
N ARG A 160 1.34 26.82 10.96
CA ARG A 160 2.38 27.12 11.96
C ARG A 160 2.72 28.62 12.02
N LEU A 161 2.89 29.27 10.86
CA LEU A 161 3.20 30.71 10.75
C LEU A 161 2.09 31.60 11.31
N GLN A 162 0.83 31.18 11.23
CA GLN A 162 -0.31 31.84 11.90
C GLN A 162 -0.19 31.93 13.43
N ARG A 163 0.78 31.24 14.04
CA ARG A 163 1.10 31.31 15.47
C ARG A 163 2.50 31.87 15.76
N PHE A 164 3.16 32.44 14.75
CA PHE A 164 4.44 33.12 14.91
C PHE A 164 4.23 34.59 15.26
N ASP A 165 5.11 35.12 16.10
CA ASP A 165 5.12 36.54 16.48
C ASP A 165 6.23 37.24 15.68
N ALA A 166 5.83 38.06 14.70
CA ALA A 166 6.74 38.75 13.79
C ALA A 166 7.72 39.68 14.53
N THR A 167 7.33 40.21 15.69
CA THR A 167 8.17 41.13 16.47
C THR A 167 9.48 40.50 16.94
N GLN A 168 9.53 39.17 17.03
CA GLN A 168 10.76 38.42 17.34
C GLN A 168 11.79 38.52 16.21
N THR A 169 11.34 38.56 14.95
CA THR A 169 12.20 38.78 13.79
C THR A 169 12.61 40.25 13.69
N GLU A 170 11.67 41.17 13.88
CA GLU A 170 11.91 42.62 13.83
C GLU A 170 12.95 43.06 14.87
N ALA A 171 12.76 42.69 16.14
CA ALA A 171 13.71 42.99 17.22
C ALA A 171 15.11 42.38 16.99
N ALA A 172 15.23 41.30 16.21
CA ALA A 172 16.53 40.74 15.83
C ALA A 172 17.22 41.59 14.76
N LEU A 173 16.47 42.14 13.80
CA LEU A 173 17.00 43.09 12.81
C LEU A 173 17.44 44.40 13.48
N ASP A 174 16.66 44.91 14.45
CA ASP A 174 17.00 46.09 15.25
C ASP A 174 18.29 45.89 16.07
N LEU A 175 18.52 44.67 16.58
CA LEU A 175 19.78 44.25 17.21
C LEU A 175 20.93 43.99 16.21
N GLY A 176 20.77 44.35 14.94
CA GLY A 176 21.79 44.27 13.90
C GLY A 176 21.98 42.88 13.28
N ALA A 177 21.07 41.93 13.50
CA ALA A 177 21.11 40.65 12.81
C ALA A 177 20.73 40.82 11.33
N THR A 178 21.36 40.06 10.44
CA THR A 178 20.93 40.03 9.03
C THR A 178 19.65 39.19 8.86
N PRO A 179 18.83 39.39 7.81
CA PRO A 179 17.64 38.57 7.58
C PRO A 179 17.91 37.06 7.55
N GLY A 180 19.07 36.64 6.99
CA GLY A 180 19.51 35.25 7.01
C GLY A 180 19.90 34.73 8.41
N GLN A 181 20.36 35.59 9.32
CA GLN A 181 20.59 35.24 10.71
C GLN A 181 19.27 35.16 11.50
N ALA A 182 18.36 36.12 11.33
CA ALA A 182 17.05 36.09 11.97
C ALA A 182 16.25 34.84 11.54
N PHE A 183 16.24 34.53 10.23
CA PHE A 183 15.69 33.28 9.70
C PHE A 183 16.30 32.04 10.37
N ARG A 184 17.63 31.90 10.38
CA ARG A 184 18.31 30.70 10.92
C ARG A 184 18.24 30.56 12.44
N LYS A 185 18.16 31.66 13.20
CA LYS A 185 18.20 31.65 14.67
C LYS A 185 16.83 31.70 15.35
N ILE A 186 15.80 32.23 14.68
CA ILE A 186 14.47 32.45 15.28
C ILE A 186 13.41 31.68 14.52
N LEU A 187 13.21 31.99 13.23
CA LEU A 187 12.11 31.42 12.46
C LEU A 187 12.31 29.92 12.19
N LEU A 188 13.51 29.49 11.80
CA LEU A 188 13.80 28.09 11.50
C LEU A 188 13.66 27.18 12.75
N PRO A 189 14.18 27.52 13.95
CA PRO A 189 13.89 26.78 15.19
C PRO A 189 12.41 26.79 15.57
N PHE A 190 11.69 27.91 15.40
CA PHE A 190 10.24 27.96 15.64
C PHE A 190 9.47 27.03 14.68
N MET A 191 9.92 26.92 13.43
CA MET A 191 9.33 26.06 12.40
C MET A 191 9.75 24.60 12.50
N ALA A 192 10.88 24.27 13.15
CA ALA A 192 11.43 22.91 13.19
C ALA A 192 10.44 21.80 13.60
N PRO A 193 9.54 21.97 14.60
CA PRO A 193 8.51 20.97 14.90
C PRO A 193 7.54 20.74 13.73
N ALA A 194 7.16 21.82 13.03
CA ALA A 194 6.29 21.75 11.86
C ALA A 194 7.03 21.20 10.63
N ILE A 195 8.36 21.38 10.52
CA ILE A 195 9.18 20.73 9.48
C ILE A 195 9.15 19.20 9.69
N GLY A 196 9.25 18.72 10.94
CA GLY A 196 9.06 17.30 11.26
C GLY A 196 7.68 16.78 10.88
N SER A 197 6.61 17.50 11.26
CA SER A 197 5.23 17.13 10.89
C SER A 197 4.99 17.16 9.37
N ALA A 198 5.46 18.20 8.67
CA ALA A 198 5.34 18.33 7.23
C ALA A 198 6.11 17.21 6.51
N ALA A 199 7.35 16.89 6.93
CA ALA A 199 8.12 15.79 6.37
C ALA A 199 7.42 14.43 6.54
N PHE A 200 6.81 14.16 7.70
CA PHE A 200 6.04 12.93 7.90
C PHE A 200 4.79 12.87 7.02
N ILE A 201 4.02 13.96 6.92
CA ILE A 201 2.81 14.05 6.08
C ILE A 201 3.18 13.92 4.59
N THR A 202 4.26 14.58 4.15
CA THR A 202 4.81 14.48 2.79
C THR A 202 5.29 13.06 2.47
N LEU A 203 5.96 12.38 3.42
CA LEU A 203 6.40 11.00 3.25
C LEU A 203 5.19 10.06 3.10
N LEU A 204 4.18 10.20 3.97
CA LEU A 204 2.96 9.40 3.95
C LEU A 204 2.19 9.58 2.63
N ALA A 205 1.91 10.83 2.25
CA ALA A 205 1.21 11.17 1.01
C ALA A 205 1.96 10.76 -0.27
N SER A 206 3.29 10.60 -0.18
CA SER A 206 4.13 10.05 -1.25
C SER A 206 4.07 8.52 -1.29
N PHE A 207 4.22 7.87 -0.14
CA PHE A 207 4.25 6.41 0.02
C PHE A 207 2.91 5.77 -0.36
N GLU A 208 1.78 6.38 0.00
CA GLU A 208 0.45 5.90 -0.33
C GLU A 208 -0.02 6.27 -1.75
N ASN A 209 0.75 7.06 -2.51
CA ASN A 209 0.31 7.50 -3.83
C ASN A 209 0.34 6.35 -4.86
N TYR A 210 -0.85 5.95 -5.29
CA TYR A 210 -1.05 5.13 -6.49
C TYR A 210 -1.36 5.98 -7.72
N ASN A 211 -2.23 6.99 -7.58
CA ASN A 211 -2.92 7.65 -8.69
C ASN A 211 -2.02 8.39 -9.68
N THR A 212 -0.91 8.97 -9.22
CA THR A 212 0.11 9.61 -10.06
C THR A 212 1.19 8.59 -10.43
N THR A 213 1.67 7.86 -9.42
CA THR A 213 2.76 6.87 -9.50
C THR A 213 2.55 5.80 -10.56
N VAL A 214 1.32 5.28 -10.73
CA VAL A 214 1.03 4.22 -11.70
C VAL A 214 1.32 4.61 -13.16
N PHE A 215 1.37 5.91 -13.46
CA PHE A 215 1.82 6.40 -14.76
C PHE A 215 3.32 6.70 -14.75
N THR A 216 3.82 7.40 -13.72
CA THR A 216 5.18 7.96 -13.70
C THR A 216 6.30 6.96 -13.39
N VAL A 217 5.98 5.77 -12.89
CA VAL A 217 6.96 4.76 -12.46
C VAL A 217 7.62 4.00 -13.63
N LEU A 218 7.01 4.03 -14.82
CA LEU A 218 7.44 3.35 -16.05
C LEU A 218 7.68 1.83 -15.87
N SER A 219 8.95 1.38 -15.86
CA SER A 219 9.34 -0.03 -15.76
C SER A 219 9.44 -0.53 -14.32
N GLU A 220 9.70 0.37 -13.38
CA GLU A 220 9.84 0.04 -11.97
C GLU A 220 8.47 -0.30 -11.36
N SER A 221 8.48 -0.85 -10.15
CA SER A 221 7.28 -0.90 -9.31
C SER A 221 7.52 -0.11 -8.02
N THR A 222 6.46 0.47 -7.46
CA THR A 222 6.42 0.96 -6.08
C THR A 222 5.54 0.02 -5.26
N PHE A 223 5.53 0.19 -3.94
CA PHE A 223 4.71 -0.63 -3.06
C PHE A 223 3.23 -0.60 -3.45
N THR A 224 2.71 0.60 -3.75
CA THR A 224 1.31 0.81 -4.15
C THR A 224 0.99 0.25 -5.53
N THR A 225 1.89 0.37 -6.52
CA THR A 225 1.64 -0.16 -7.87
C THR A 225 1.82 -1.67 -7.95
N ALA A 226 2.76 -2.24 -7.20
CA ALA A 226 2.90 -3.69 -7.03
C ALA A 226 1.69 -4.29 -6.30
N LEU A 227 1.21 -3.66 -5.22
CA LEU A 227 0.01 -4.06 -4.47
C LEU A 227 -1.24 -4.04 -5.37
N ALA A 228 -1.47 -2.95 -6.09
CA ALA A 228 -2.58 -2.84 -7.04
C ALA A 228 -2.44 -3.81 -8.23
N SER A 229 -1.22 -4.16 -8.63
CA SER A 229 -0.97 -5.20 -9.64
C SER A 229 -1.39 -6.58 -9.11
N LYS A 230 -0.97 -6.98 -7.89
CA LYS A 230 -1.37 -8.24 -7.27
C LYS A 230 -2.90 -8.36 -7.14
N VAL A 231 -3.58 -7.34 -6.58
CA VAL A 231 -5.05 -7.27 -6.47
C VAL A 231 -5.77 -7.54 -7.81
N ARG A 232 -5.20 -7.11 -8.95
CA ARG A 232 -5.80 -7.29 -10.28
C ARG A 232 -5.55 -8.66 -10.92
N HIS A 233 -4.48 -9.36 -10.53
CA HIS A 233 -4.09 -10.65 -11.14
C HIS A 233 -4.45 -11.87 -10.29
N GLY A 234 -4.66 -11.68 -8.98
CA GLY A 234 -5.15 -12.73 -8.08
C GLY A 234 -5.13 -12.25 -6.62
N THR A 235 -6.27 -12.39 -5.93
CA THR A 235 -6.39 -12.09 -4.50
C THR A 235 -6.27 -13.35 -3.66
N ASP A 236 -5.03 -13.69 -3.30
CA ASP A 236 -4.73 -14.56 -2.17
C ASP A 236 -4.70 -13.78 -0.83
N PRO A 237 -4.76 -14.46 0.33
CA PRO A 237 -4.68 -13.81 1.64
C PRO A 237 -3.32 -13.23 2.05
N SER A 238 -2.27 -13.23 1.23
CA SER A 238 -1.04 -12.48 1.58
C SER A 238 -1.30 -10.96 1.66
N LEU A 239 -2.34 -10.49 0.95
CA LEU A 239 -2.89 -9.14 1.10
C LEU A 239 -3.58 -8.92 2.47
N SER A 240 -4.17 -9.97 3.02
CA SER A 240 -4.75 -9.98 4.37
C SER A 240 -3.66 -9.97 5.44
N ALA A 241 -2.61 -10.77 5.27
CA ALA A 241 -1.42 -10.74 6.13
C ALA A 241 -0.74 -9.36 6.12
N LEU A 242 -0.66 -8.69 4.97
CA LEU A 242 -0.18 -7.31 4.88
C LEU A 242 -1.06 -6.33 5.67
N ALA A 243 -2.39 -6.47 5.58
CA ALA A 243 -3.29 -5.63 6.35
C ALA A 243 -3.08 -5.79 7.86
N VAL A 244 -2.87 -7.04 8.34
CA VAL A 244 -2.48 -7.30 9.74
C VAL A 244 -1.18 -6.58 10.11
N ILE A 245 -0.13 -6.71 9.30
CA ILE A 245 1.16 -6.03 9.55
C ILE A 245 0.97 -4.51 9.68
N ILE A 246 0.25 -3.88 8.75
CA ILE A 246 0.01 -2.43 8.77
C ILE A 246 -0.81 -2.03 10.01
N ILE A 247 -1.91 -2.73 10.30
CA ILE A 247 -2.75 -2.48 11.50
C ILE A 247 -1.91 -2.59 12.77
N THR A 248 -1.08 -3.63 12.89
CA THR A 248 -0.19 -3.85 14.05
C THR A 248 0.82 -2.72 14.19
N ILE A 249 1.51 -2.31 13.12
CA ILE A 249 2.47 -1.19 13.16
C ILE A 249 1.78 0.12 13.56
N THR A 250 0.63 0.42 12.94
CA THR A 250 -0.16 1.63 13.27
C THR A 250 -0.64 1.62 14.73
N LEU A 251 -1.12 0.48 15.23
CA LEU A 251 -1.60 0.35 16.62
C LEU A 251 -0.45 0.50 17.63
N VAL A 252 0.71 -0.12 17.39
CA VAL A 252 1.90 0.03 18.24
C VAL A 252 2.39 1.49 18.24
N GLY A 253 2.46 2.12 17.07
CA GLY A 253 2.82 3.54 16.94
C GLY A 253 1.85 4.46 17.67
N ALA A 254 0.54 4.25 17.51
CA ALA A 254 -0.50 5.06 18.15
C ALA A 254 -0.48 4.91 19.68
N LEU A 255 -0.41 3.68 20.22
CA LEU A 255 -0.34 3.42 21.65
C LEU A 255 0.95 3.99 22.28
N THR A 256 2.08 3.91 21.56
CA THR A 256 3.35 4.47 22.01
C THR A 256 3.31 6.01 22.02
N ASN A 257 2.76 6.63 20.98
CA ASN A 257 2.57 8.09 20.93
C ASN A 257 1.60 8.58 22.01
N GLU A 258 0.51 7.86 22.26
CA GLU A 258 -0.45 8.17 23.32
C GLU A 258 0.22 8.09 24.72
N ALA A 259 1.09 7.11 24.95
CA ALA A 259 1.90 7.04 26.17
C ALA A 259 2.89 8.21 26.30
N PHE A 260 3.51 8.67 25.20
CA PHE A 260 4.32 9.90 25.18
C PHE A 260 3.49 11.15 25.53
N GLN A 261 2.33 11.34 24.92
CA GLN A 261 1.48 12.52 25.16
C GLN A 261 0.96 12.56 26.59
N ARG A 262 0.38 11.45 27.10
CA ARG A 262 -0.13 11.37 28.47
C ARG A 262 0.93 11.65 29.54
N ARG A 263 2.19 11.24 29.30
CA ARG A 263 3.30 11.61 30.19
C ARG A 263 3.63 13.10 30.13
N LYS A 264 3.71 13.68 28.94
CA LYS A 264 3.96 15.13 28.76
C LYS A 264 2.86 15.98 29.42
N GLU A 265 1.61 15.54 29.37
CA GLU A 265 0.49 16.17 30.08
C GLU A 265 0.56 16.00 31.61
N ALA A 266 0.95 14.80 32.09
CA ALA A 266 1.09 14.54 33.52
C ALA A 266 2.26 15.35 34.14
N GLU A 267 3.36 15.49 33.40
CA GLU A 267 4.57 16.24 33.78
C GLU A 267 4.34 17.75 33.73
N SER A 268 3.68 18.28 32.68
CA SER A 268 3.39 19.72 32.57
C SER A 268 2.20 20.19 33.43
N GLY A 269 1.19 19.34 33.63
CA GLY A 269 -0.06 19.70 34.32
C GLY A 269 -0.06 19.47 35.84
N GLY A 270 1.06 19.07 36.45
CA GLY A 270 1.17 18.75 37.89
C GLY A 270 0.36 17.55 38.38
N ARG A 271 -0.52 17.00 37.54
CA ARG A 271 -1.43 15.88 37.85
C ARG A 271 -0.70 14.56 38.13
N ALA A 272 0.55 14.40 37.69
CA ALA A 272 1.38 13.24 38.07
C ALA A 272 1.47 13.04 39.59
N SER A 273 1.54 14.13 40.37
CA SER A 273 1.63 14.08 41.84
C SER A 273 0.32 13.66 42.54
N ARG A 274 -0.82 13.71 41.82
CA ARG A 274 -2.16 13.44 42.38
C ARG A 274 -2.85 12.20 41.81
N SER A 275 -2.23 11.50 40.87
CA SER A 275 -2.83 10.35 40.19
C SER A 275 -2.24 9.04 40.73
N PRO A 276 -3.05 8.10 41.25
CA PRO A 276 -2.54 6.87 41.87
C PRO A 276 -1.75 5.99 40.88
N LEU A 277 -2.02 6.12 39.58
CA LEU A 277 -1.27 5.50 38.49
C LEU A 277 0.23 5.85 38.47
N TYR A 278 0.66 6.99 39.02
CA TYR A 278 2.07 7.39 39.09
C TYR A 278 2.68 7.27 40.50
N ALA A 279 1.89 6.89 41.50
CA ALA A 279 2.34 6.71 42.88
C ALA A 279 3.10 5.38 43.09
N ASN A 280 2.76 4.33 42.35
CA ASN A 280 3.46 3.05 42.38
C ASN A 280 4.61 3.03 41.33
N PRO A 281 5.85 2.66 41.70
CA PRO A 281 6.97 2.61 40.76
C PRO A 281 6.74 1.65 39.59
N VAL A 282 6.00 0.55 39.79
CA VAL A 282 5.69 -0.43 38.74
C VAL A 282 4.77 0.15 37.68
N THR A 283 3.68 0.81 38.06
CA THR A 283 2.77 1.46 37.10
C THR A 283 3.43 2.65 36.42
N ARG A 284 4.26 3.41 37.14
CA ARG A 284 5.10 4.47 36.57
C ARG A 284 6.06 3.93 35.50
N ALA A 285 6.67 2.77 35.71
CA ALA A 285 7.49 2.09 34.70
C ALA A 285 6.65 1.57 33.52
N LEU A 286 5.52 0.92 33.77
CA LEU A 286 4.62 0.41 32.72
C LEU A 286 4.02 1.52 31.83
N THR A 287 3.86 2.75 32.34
CA THR A 287 3.47 3.93 31.54
C THR A 287 4.62 4.59 30.77
N HIS A 288 5.86 4.08 30.87
CA HIS A 288 6.98 4.59 30.09
C HIS A 288 6.82 4.18 28.62
N PRO A 289 6.83 5.10 27.63
CA PRO A 289 6.49 4.77 26.24
C PRO A 289 7.44 3.75 25.62
N GLY A 290 8.74 3.78 25.96
CA GLY A 290 9.68 2.74 25.55
C GLY A 290 9.41 1.35 26.15
N ILE A 291 8.77 1.28 27.33
CA ILE A 291 8.35 0.02 27.96
C ILE A 291 7.02 -0.45 27.38
N VAL A 292 6.07 0.45 27.10
CA VAL A 292 4.84 0.15 26.33
C VAL A 292 5.21 -0.44 24.96
N PHE A 293 6.11 0.23 24.23
CA PHE A 293 6.61 -0.26 22.95
C PHE A 293 7.28 -1.63 23.07
N ALA A 294 8.20 -1.81 24.02
CA ALA A 294 8.87 -3.08 24.25
C ALA A 294 7.88 -4.21 24.57
N ILE A 295 6.93 -3.99 25.48
CA ILE A 295 5.89 -4.98 25.83
C ILE A 295 5.05 -5.36 24.60
N LEU A 296 4.60 -4.37 23.82
CA LEU A 296 3.83 -4.64 22.61
C LEU A 296 4.63 -5.46 21.59
N VAL A 297 5.89 -5.08 21.33
CA VAL A 297 6.80 -5.82 20.42
C VAL A 297 7.10 -7.23 20.93
N THR A 298 7.31 -7.42 22.24
CA THR A 298 7.52 -8.75 22.83
C THR A 298 6.27 -9.63 22.74
N VAL A 299 5.06 -9.07 22.97
CA VAL A 299 3.81 -9.81 22.80
C VAL A 299 3.58 -10.21 21.34
N ILE A 300 3.81 -9.29 20.39
CA ILE A 300 3.72 -9.57 18.95
C ILE A 300 4.73 -10.65 18.55
N GLY A 301 5.99 -10.51 18.96
CA GLY A 301 7.04 -11.50 18.68
C GLY A 301 6.76 -12.88 19.29
N GLY A 302 6.17 -12.94 20.49
CA GLY A 302 5.71 -14.17 21.11
C GLY A 302 4.56 -14.83 20.35
N ILE A 303 3.59 -14.05 19.85
CA ILE A 303 2.51 -14.54 18.98
C ILE A 303 3.05 -15.05 17.65
N SER A 304 3.97 -14.31 17.00
CA SER A 304 4.61 -14.72 15.76
C SER A 304 5.47 -15.99 15.92
N TYR A 305 6.17 -16.14 17.06
CA TYR A 305 6.92 -17.36 17.37
C TYR A 305 6.01 -18.56 17.66
N ALA A 306 4.93 -18.38 18.42
CA ALA A 306 3.93 -19.43 18.63
C ALA A 306 3.27 -19.85 17.30
N GLY A 307 3.00 -18.88 16.41
CA GLY A 307 2.49 -19.14 15.05
C GLY A 307 3.48 -19.90 14.17
N SER A 308 4.78 -19.60 14.23
CA SER A 308 5.79 -20.30 13.42
C SER A 308 6.12 -21.72 13.89
N GLN A 309 5.61 -22.14 15.06
CA GLN A 309 5.63 -23.55 15.49
C GLN A 309 4.37 -24.34 15.04
N TYR A 310 3.37 -23.67 14.44
CA TYR A 310 2.15 -24.32 13.96
C TYR A 310 2.32 -24.80 12.52
N ASP A 311 2.47 -26.11 12.32
CA ASP A 311 2.47 -26.72 11.00
C ASP A 311 1.03 -26.92 10.49
N SER A 312 0.62 -26.09 9.52
CA SER A 312 -0.70 -26.18 8.89
C SER A 312 -0.79 -27.25 7.79
N SER A 313 0.33 -27.83 7.35
CA SER A 313 0.39 -28.68 6.14
C SER A 313 -0.50 -29.93 6.22
N VAL A 314 -0.59 -30.55 7.40
CA VAL A 314 -1.44 -31.73 7.64
C VAL A 314 -2.93 -31.40 7.47
N CYS A 315 -3.35 -30.24 7.96
CA CYS A 315 -4.73 -29.77 7.81
C CYS A 315 -5.01 -29.34 6.37
N GLU A 316 -4.08 -28.61 5.74
CA GLU A 316 -4.20 -28.17 4.34
C GLU A 316 -4.25 -29.36 3.37
N ALA A 317 -3.53 -30.46 3.66
CA ALA A 317 -3.61 -31.70 2.91
C ALA A 317 -4.98 -32.39 3.04
N ALA A 318 -5.54 -32.46 4.26
CA ALA A 318 -6.86 -33.04 4.50
C ALA A 318 -7.98 -32.24 3.80
N VAL A 319 -7.95 -30.89 3.90
CA VAL A 319 -8.89 -30.00 3.20
C VAL A 319 -8.73 -30.07 1.68
N LEU A 320 -7.51 -30.33 1.18
CA LEU A 320 -7.29 -30.57 -0.26
C LEU A 320 -7.90 -31.89 -0.73
N GLN A 321 -7.79 -32.96 0.06
CA GLN A 321 -8.43 -34.25 -0.23
C GLN A 321 -9.96 -34.11 -0.28
N GLU A 322 -10.58 -33.55 0.76
CA GLU A 322 -12.04 -33.30 0.81
C GLU A 322 -12.54 -32.51 -0.43
N LYS A 323 -11.77 -31.51 -0.88
CA LYS A 323 -12.10 -30.72 -2.08
C LYS A 323 -11.95 -31.51 -3.39
N LEU A 324 -11.04 -32.47 -3.46
CA LEU A 324 -10.87 -33.33 -4.64
C LEU A 324 -12.02 -34.35 -4.69
N ASP A 325 -12.26 -35.06 -3.59
CA ASP A 325 -13.36 -36.02 -3.44
C ASP A 325 -14.71 -35.38 -3.81
N ARG A 326 -14.99 -34.19 -3.24
CA ARG A 326 -16.21 -33.43 -3.54
C ARG A 326 -16.29 -32.93 -4.98
N GLN A 327 -15.15 -32.71 -5.65
CA GLN A 327 -15.13 -32.39 -7.08
C GLN A 327 -15.40 -33.62 -7.95
N GLU A 328 -14.99 -34.83 -7.53
CA GLU A 328 -15.31 -36.07 -8.23
C GLU A 328 -16.79 -36.45 -8.08
N GLU A 329 -17.38 -36.31 -6.89
CA GLU A 329 -18.82 -36.45 -6.66
C GLU A 329 -19.63 -35.54 -7.60
N LEU A 330 -19.29 -34.25 -7.66
CA LEU A 330 -19.99 -33.28 -8.52
C LEU A 330 -19.81 -33.61 -10.02
N ARG A 331 -18.66 -34.14 -10.44
CA ARG A 331 -18.44 -34.65 -11.81
C ARG A 331 -19.21 -35.94 -12.10
N ALA A 332 -19.49 -36.77 -11.08
CA ALA A 332 -20.34 -37.96 -11.23
C ALA A 332 -21.82 -37.55 -11.34
N GLU A 333 -22.31 -36.66 -10.47
CA GLU A 333 -23.65 -36.06 -10.58
C GLU A 333 -23.88 -35.40 -11.94
N GLN A 334 -22.92 -34.62 -12.45
CA GLN A 334 -23.04 -33.96 -13.75
C GLN A 334 -23.14 -34.95 -14.91
N ARG A 335 -22.35 -36.03 -14.90
CA ARG A 335 -22.45 -37.09 -15.92
C ARG A 335 -23.79 -37.82 -15.86
N ALA A 336 -24.22 -38.24 -14.67
CA ALA A 336 -25.53 -38.88 -14.51
C ALA A 336 -26.71 -37.98 -14.93
N ARG A 337 -26.62 -36.65 -14.74
CA ARG A 337 -27.63 -35.69 -15.23
C ARG A 337 -27.62 -35.56 -16.76
N ILE A 338 -26.46 -35.59 -17.40
CA ILE A 338 -26.34 -35.56 -18.87
C ILE A 338 -26.90 -36.86 -19.45
N GLU A 339 -26.48 -38.02 -18.94
CA GLU A 339 -26.97 -39.33 -19.36
C GLU A 339 -28.50 -39.47 -19.19
N ALA A 340 -29.06 -38.94 -18.10
CA ALA A 340 -30.51 -38.88 -17.90
C ALA A 340 -31.21 -37.93 -18.91
N GLN A 341 -30.63 -36.78 -19.23
CA GLN A 341 -31.19 -35.85 -20.23
C GLN A 341 -31.12 -36.43 -21.65
N GLU A 342 -30.05 -37.13 -22.02
CA GLU A 342 -29.94 -37.86 -23.29
C GLU A 342 -30.99 -38.97 -23.38
N ALA A 343 -31.24 -39.70 -22.29
CA ALA A 343 -32.27 -40.73 -22.21
C ALA A 343 -33.71 -40.16 -22.29
N GLU A 344 -33.99 -39.02 -21.65
CA GLU A 344 -35.31 -38.35 -21.72
C GLU A 344 -35.58 -37.69 -23.08
N GLN A 345 -34.55 -37.13 -23.73
CA GLN A 345 -34.71 -36.44 -25.02
C GLN A 345 -34.63 -37.37 -26.24
N GLY A 346 -34.16 -38.61 -26.06
CA GLY A 346 -33.99 -39.58 -27.16
C GLY A 346 -32.92 -39.18 -28.18
N VAL A 347 -32.08 -38.18 -27.85
CA VAL A 347 -30.99 -37.70 -28.70
C VAL A 347 -29.71 -38.39 -28.24
N THR A 348 -29.32 -39.44 -28.95
CA THR A 348 -27.97 -40.01 -28.82
C THR A 348 -26.96 -38.97 -29.32
N VAL A 349 -26.29 -38.27 -28.41
CA VAL A 349 -25.12 -37.47 -28.75
C VAL A 349 -24.08 -38.42 -29.35
N PRO A 350 -23.60 -38.19 -30.59
CA PRO A 350 -22.56 -39.04 -31.14
C PRO A 350 -21.32 -38.95 -30.26
N LYS A 351 -20.88 -40.11 -29.76
CA LYS A 351 -19.53 -40.28 -29.24
C LYS A 351 -18.56 -39.71 -30.30
N PRO A 352 -17.50 -38.98 -29.91
CA PRO A 352 -16.57 -38.38 -30.87
C PRO A 352 -15.69 -39.46 -31.52
N ASP A 353 -16.28 -40.20 -32.45
CA ASP A 353 -15.55 -40.97 -33.45
C ASP A 353 -14.63 -40.01 -34.22
N SER A 354 -13.49 -40.53 -34.67
CA SER A 354 -12.42 -39.75 -35.32
C SER A 354 -12.77 -39.35 -36.77
N ALA A 355 -13.90 -38.66 -36.94
CA ALA A 355 -14.52 -38.33 -38.22
C ALA A 355 -13.85 -37.15 -38.97
N PHE A 356 -12.87 -36.47 -38.36
CA PHE A 356 -12.02 -35.48 -39.04
C PHE A 356 -10.70 -36.08 -39.57
N GLY A 357 -10.57 -37.42 -39.64
CA GLY A 357 -9.41 -38.11 -40.20
C GLY A 357 -9.45 -38.35 -41.73
N GLY A 358 -10.47 -37.85 -42.44
CA GLY A 358 -10.80 -38.30 -43.81
C GLY A 358 -10.38 -37.41 -44.98
N ALA A 359 -9.86 -36.19 -44.75
CA ALA A 359 -9.70 -35.19 -45.82
C ALA A 359 -8.35 -35.23 -46.58
N PHE A 360 -7.29 -35.78 -45.97
CA PHE A 360 -5.93 -35.80 -46.53
C PHE A 360 -5.25 -37.16 -46.33
N GLY A 361 -5.83 -38.21 -46.92
CA GLY A 361 -5.19 -39.53 -47.00
C GLY A 361 -4.08 -39.55 -48.05
N GLY A 362 -2.81 -39.42 -47.64
CA GLY A 362 -1.68 -39.47 -48.58
C GLY A 362 -0.31 -39.58 -47.91
N VAL A 363 0.38 -40.70 -48.21
CA VAL A 363 1.83 -40.96 -47.98
C VAL A 363 2.30 -41.13 -46.52
N GLY A 364 2.71 -42.36 -46.20
CA GLY A 364 3.91 -42.62 -45.38
C GLY A 364 3.72 -42.76 -43.86
N THR A 365 3.56 -43.99 -43.38
CA THR A 365 3.87 -44.37 -41.99
C THR A 365 5.36 -44.72 -41.82
N PRO A 366 6.06 -44.13 -40.85
CA PRO A 366 7.17 -44.77 -40.15
C PRO A 366 6.69 -45.43 -38.85
N ALA A 367 7.49 -46.34 -38.29
CA ALA A 367 7.13 -47.09 -37.07
C ALA A 367 7.21 -46.25 -35.78
N ALA A 368 6.48 -46.68 -34.75
CA ALA A 368 6.42 -46.01 -33.45
C ALA A 368 7.72 -46.17 -32.63
N PRO A 369 8.25 -45.10 -32.00
CA PRO A 369 9.26 -45.19 -30.95
C PRO A 369 8.65 -45.59 -29.59
N ALA A 370 9.46 -46.16 -28.70
CA ALA A 370 9.03 -46.63 -27.38
C ALA A 370 8.82 -45.49 -26.36
N ALA A 371 8.06 -45.78 -25.30
CA ALA A 371 7.68 -44.80 -24.27
C ALA A 371 8.87 -44.37 -23.37
N PRO A 372 9.02 -43.07 -23.06
CA PRO A 372 10.00 -42.57 -22.09
C PRO A 372 9.51 -42.70 -20.64
N LYS A 373 10.46 -42.61 -19.69
CA LYS A 373 10.24 -42.57 -18.24
C LYS A 373 9.95 -41.14 -17.74
N PRO A 374 9.43 -40.95 -16.51
CA PRO A 374 8.88 -39.66 -16.08
C PRO A 374 9.94 -38.65 -15.63
N GLU A 375 9.74 -37.39 -16.01
CA GLU A 375 10.38 -36.20 -15.45
C GLU A 375 9.34 -35.08 -15.27
N SER A 376 9.68 -34.07 -14.46
CA SER A 376 8.83 -32.92 -14.16
C SER A 376 9.67 -31.70 -13.76
N PRO A 377 9.11 -30.48 -13.76
CA PRO A 377 8.17 -29.93 -14.75
C PRO A 377 8.67 -28.60 -15.34
N SER A 378 8.28 -28.28 -16.58
CA SER A 378 8.43 -26.92 -17.13
C SER A 378 7.11 -26.48 -17.80
N ALA A 379 6.71 -25.24 -17.54
CA ALA A 379 5.47 -24.67 -18.04
C ALA A 379 5.75 -23.51 -19.00
N PHE A 380 4.86 -23.34 -19.98
CA PHE A 380 4.85 -22.26 -20.99
C PHE A 380 6.06 -22.18 -21.93
N GLY A 381 5.87 -22.71 -23.14
CA GLY A 381 6.70 -22.41 -24.31
C GLY A 381 5.91 -22.57 -25.60
N GLY A 382 5.79 -21.49 -26.39
CA GLY A 382 5.36 -21.54 -27.79
C GLY A 382 3.87 -21.70 -28.09
N ALA A 383 3.13 -20.59 -28.07
CA ALA A 383 1.91 -20.43 -28.88
C ALA A 383 2.04 -19.14 -29.70
N PHE A 384 1.52 -19.13 -30.93
CA PHE A 384 1.61 -18.02 -31.90
C PHE A 384 3.03 -17.68 -32.42
N GLY A 385 3.70 -18.67 -33.02
CA GLY A 385 4.65 -18.41 -34.09
C GLY A 385 3.94 -18.51 -35.45
N GLY A 386 4.06 -17.51 -36.33
CA GLY A 386 3.53 -17.62 -37.68
C GLY A 386 3.53 -16.33 -38.51
N ILE A 387 4.43 -16.28 -39.51
CA ILE A 387 4.25 -15.63 -40.84
C ILE A 387 4.16 -14.08 -40.80
N THR A 388 5.03 -13.27 -41.42
CA THR A 388 5.85 -13.45 -42.64
C THR A 388 7.30 -12.96 -42.49
N ALA A 389 8.22 -13.59 -43.24
CA ALA A 389 9.41 -12.93 -43.80
C ALA A 389 9.84 -13.64 -45.09
N PRO A 390 10.18 -12.92 -46.19
CA PRO A 390 10.81 -13.52 -47.37
C PRO A 390 12.34 -13.33 -47.38
N GLU A 391 13.07 -14.42 -47.62
CA GLU A 391 14.40 -14.42 -48.25
C GLU A 391 14.27 -14.11 -49.76
N VAL A 392 15.26 -13.70 -50.56
CA VAL A 392 16.66 -13.24 -50.36
C VAL A 392 16.83 -11.91 -51.18
N ASP A 393 17.95 -11.33 -51.62
CA ASP A 393 19.39 -11.67 -51.74
C ASP A 393 20.24 -10.36 -51.84
N GLU A 394 21.57 -10.51 -51.98
CA GLU A 394 22.63 -9.49 -52.26
C GLU A 394 22.78 -8.28 -51.29
#